data_AF-A0A3S0VFE4-F1
#
_entry.id   AF-A0A3S0VFE4-F1
#
_cell.length_a   1.000
_cell.length_b   1.000
_cell.length_c   1.000
_cell.angle_alpha   90.00
_cell.angle_beta   90.00
_cell.angle_gamma   90.00
#
_symmetry.space_group_name_H-M   'P 1'
#
loop_
_entity.id
_entity.type
_entity.pdbx_description
1 polymer ?
#
loop_
_entity_poly.entity_id
_entity_poly.type
_entity_poly.pdbx_seq_one_letter_code
_entity_poly.pdbx_strand_id
1 'polypeptide(L)'
;MHDAALFLAHACVLEEDAANRFSDLTEAMKTYGNQEVAAFFGQMAKFSRLHLADARARAGFRTLPELKPEEFQWPDGESPESASMEGSHYLMTVEYALELALDSEKRGQAFYAEVAKTTTDSEVRMMAEEFAAEEAEHVAQLEVWIARHPKHA
;
A
#
# COMPACT_ATOMS: atom_id res chain seq x y z
N MET A 1 -2.03 -2.78 18.21
CA MET A 1 -2.50 -4.05 17.59
C MET A 1 -1.64 -5.19 18.10
N HIS A 2 -2.21 -6.17 18.82
CA HIS A 2 -1.46 -7.22 19.54
C HIS A 2 -1.88 -8.65 19.17
N ASP A 3 -2.85 -8.79 18.25
CA ASP A 3 -3.36 -10.09 17.81
C ASP A 3 -2.96 -10.33 16.35
N ALA A 4 -2.43 -11.51 16.07
CA ALA A 4 -1.94 -11.86 14.74
C ALA A 4 -3.06 -11.96 13.69
N ALA A 5 -4.26 -12.44 14.05
CA ALA A 5 -5.37 -12.52 13.11
C ALA A 5 -5.89 -11.12 12.76
N LEU A 6 -5.98 -10.22 13.74
CA LEU A 6 -6.33 -8.83 13.53
C LEU A 6 -5.30 -8.11 12.65
N PHE A 7 -4.01 -8.34 12.89
CA PHE A 7 -2.93 -7.80 12.04
C PHE A 7 -3.04 -8.27 10.60
N LEU A 8 -3.16 -9.58 10.40
CA LEU A 8 -3.28 -10.16 9.06
C LEU A 8 -4.55 -9.70 8.34
N ALA A 9 -5.65 -9.45 9.06
CA ALA A 9 -6.86 -8.86 8.46
C ALA A 9 -6.62 -7.43 7.95
N HIS A 10 -5.90 -6.59 8.71
CA HIS A 10 -5.54 -5.25 8.24
C HIS A 10 -4.59 -5.31 7.05
N ALA A 11 -3.55 -6.15 7.13
CA ALA A 11 -2.61 -6.34 6.03
C ALA A 11 -3.32 -6.82 4.76
N CYS A 12 -4.23 -7.80 4.84
CA CYS A 12 -4.97 -8.27 3.67
C CYS A 12 -5.77 -7.16 2.98
N VAL A 13 -6.39 -6.25 3.75
CA VAL A 13 -7.13 -5.12 3.16
C VAL A 13 -6.20 -4.10 2.56
N LEU A 14 -5.12 -3.74 3.26
CA LEU A 14 -4.12 -2.79 2.77
C LEU A 14 -3.50 -3.27 1.45
N GLU A 15 -3.08 -4.53 1.40
CA GLU A 15 -2.46 -5.11 0.19
C GLU A 15 -3.44 -5.27 -0.97
N GLU A 16 -4.71 -5.57 -0.68
CA GLU A 16 -5.75 -5.64 -1.71
C GLU A 16 -6.07 -4.25 -2.28
N ASP A 17 -6.20 -3.25 -1.41
CA ASP A 17 -6.39 -1.86 -1.82
C ASP A 17 -5.21 -1.37 -2.65
N ALA A 18 -3.97 -1.61 -2.20
CA ALA A 18 -2.75 -1.21 -2.90
C ALA A 18 -2.63 -1.88 -4.28
N ALA A 19 -2.91 -3.20 -4.34
CA ALA A 19 -2.93 -3.93 -5.61
C ALA A 19 -3.93 -3.34 -6.61
N ASN A 20 -5.12 -2.96 -6.15
CA ASN A 20 -6.14 -2.35 -7.00
C ASN A 20 -5.72 -0.94 -7.41
N ARG A 21 -5.22 -0.14 -6.48
CA ARG A 21 -4.74 1.23 -6.70
C ARG A 21 -3.65 1.29 -7.77
N PHE A 22 -2.63 0.44 -7.65
CA PHE A 22 -1.56 0.36 -8.64
C PHE A 22 -2.03 -0.18 -9.98
N SER A 23 -3.03 -1.07 -10.00
CA SER A 23 -3.67 -1.52 -11.25
C SER A 23 -4.38 -0.36 -11.94
N ASP A 24 -5.12 0.47 -11.21
CA ASP A 24 -5.81 1.65 -11.76
C ASP A 24 -4.81 2.68 -12.28
N LEU A 25 -3.73 2.96 -11.52
CA LEU A 25 -2.65 3.84 -11.96
C LEU A 25 -1.95 3.31 -13.22
N THR A 26 -1.78 1.99 -13.33
CA THR A 26 -1.22 1.34 -14.53
C THR A 26 -2.07 1.61 -15.76
N GLU A 27 -3.38 1.41 -15.67
CA GLU A 27 -4.30 1.64 -16.79
C GLU A 27 -4.43 3.12 -17.15
N ALA A 28 -4.41 4.01 -16.14
CA ALA A 28 -4.35 5.44 -16.37
C ALA A 28 -3.08 5.83 -17.14
N MET A 29 -1.91 5.38 -16.70
CA MET A 29 -0.64 5.72 -17.36
C MET A 29 -0.57 5.17 -18.80
N LYS A 30 -1.12 3.98 -19.06
CA LYS A 30 -1.27 3.45 -20.44
C LYS A 30 -2.14 4.37 -21.29
N THR A 31 -3.28 4.81 -20.76
CA THR A 31 -4.23 5.69 -21.46
C THR A 31 -3.58 7.01 -21.88
N TYR A 32 -2.71 7.57 -21.04
CA TYR A 32 -1.97 8.80 -21.33
C TYR A 32 -0.65 8.58 -22.10
N GLY A 33 -0.31 7.33 -22.48
CA GLY A 33 0.88 7.01 -23.27
C GLY A 33 2.18 6.86 -22.47
N ASN A 34 2.14 6.91 -21.14
CA ASN A 34 3.29 6.80 -20.25
C ASN A 34 3.63 5.33 -19.95
N GLN A 35 4.10 4.60 -20.96
CA GLN A 35 4.31 3.14 -20.89
C GLN A 35 5.34 2.72 -19.83
N GLU A 36 6.38 3.53 -19.62
CA GLU A 36 7.43 3.22 -18.65
C GLU A 36 6.89 3.25 -17.20
N VAL A 37 6.16 4.32 -16.87
CA VAL A 37 5.52 4.50 -15.56
C VAL A 37 4.38 3.50 -15.36
N ALA A 38 3.63 3.19 -16.43
CA ALA A 38 2.63 2.12 -16.38
C ALA A 38 3.26 0.76 -16.04
N ALA A 39 4.41 0.42 -16.64
CA ALA A 39 5.10 -0.83 -16.33
C ALA A 39 5.59 -0.86 -14.87
N PHE A 40 6.06 0.28 -14.36
CA PHE A 40 6.44 0.41 -12.96
C PHE A 40 5.25 0.19 -12.01
N PHE A 41 4.14 0.90 -12.18
CA PHE A 41 2.94 0.66 -11.36
C PHE A 41 2.40 -0.76 -11.50
N GLY A 42 2.49 -1.36 -12.69
CA GLY A 42 2.10 -2.75 -12.90
C GLY A 42 2.95 -3.73 -12.10
N GLN A 43 4.24 -3.40 -11.91
CA GLN A 43 5.14 -4.17 -11.07
C GLN A 43 4.80 -3.99 -9.57
N MET A 44 4.46 -2.77 -9.13
CA MET A 44 3.99 -2.51 -7.76
C MET A 44 2.70 -3.29 -7.45
N ALA A 45 1.72 -3.24 -8.35
CA ALA A 45 0.47 -4.01 -8.21
C ALA A 45 0.72 -5.51 -8.07
N LYS A 46 1.75 -6.04 -8.76
CA LYS A 46 2.14 -7.44 -8.65
C LYS A 46 2.76 -7.74 -7.29
N PHE A 47 3.59 -6.85 -6.74
CA PHE A 47 4.16 -7.01 -5.40
C PHE A 47 3.05 -7.02 -4.33
N SER A 48 2.13 -6.07 -4.33
CA SER A 48 1.02 -6.06 -3.37
C SER A 48 0.15 -7.33 -3.47
N ARG A 49 -0.04 -7.89 -4.67
CA ARG A 49 -0.75 -9.18 -4.82
C ARG A 49 0.01 -10.37 -4.24
N LEU A 50 1.35 -10.35 -4.29
CA LEU A 50 2.17 -11.36 -3.65
C LEU A 50 2.10 -11.23 -2.12
N HIS A 51 2.20 -10.01 -1.59
CA HIS A 51 2.05 -9.75 -0.15
C HIS A 51 0.66 -10.14 0.35
N LEU A 52 -0.41 -9.83 -0.40
CA LEU A 52 -1.77 -10.29 -0.11
C LEU A 52 -1.85 -11.82 -0.05
N ALA A 53 -1.23 -12.50 -1.01
CA ALA A 53 -1.20 -13.97 -1.03
C ALA A 53 -0.44 -14.53 0.17
N ASP A 54 0.67 -13.92 0.55
CA ASP A 54 1.49 -14.31 1.70
C ASP A 54 0.77 -14.04 3.02
N ALA A 55 0.11 -12.88 3.18
CA ALA A 55 -0.72 -12.56 4.34
C ALA A 55 -1.89 -13.56 4.47
N ARG A 56 -2.57 -13.89 3.37
CA ARG A 56 -3.62 -14.92 3.33
C ARG A 56 -3.09 -16.32 3.65
N ALA A 57 -1.90 -16.67 3.17
CA ALA A 57 -1.27 -17.95 3.46
C ALA A 57 -0.86 -18.06 4.95
N ARG A 58 -0.28 -17.00 5.51
CA ARG A 58 0.05 -16.88 6.95
C ARG A 58 -1.21 -16.87 7.82
N ALA A 59 -2.33 -16.40 7.28
CA ALA A 59 -3.63 -16.52 7.92
C ALA A 59 -4.23 -17.94 7.87
N GLY A 60 -3.67 -18.88 7.11
CA GLY A 60 -4.31 -20.14 6.68
C GLY A 60 -5.07 -20.98 7.72
N PHE A 61 -4.69 -20.96 9.00
CA PHE A 61 -5.40 -21.67 10.09
C PHE A 61 -6.19 -20.74 11.04
N ARG A 62 -6.09 -19.44 10.84
CA ARG A 62 -6.74 -18.39 11.64
C ARG A 62 -8.05 -18.01 10.97
N THR A 63 -9.12 -17.92 11.76
CA THR A 63 -10.30 -17.19 11.32
C THR A 63 -9.96 -15.71 11.37
N LEU A 64 -9.73 -15.09 10.21
CA LEU A 64 -9.56 -13.64 10.14
C LEU A 64 -10.87 -12.96 10.55
N PRO A 65 -10.84 -11.93 11.41
CA PRO A 65 -12.03 -11.16 11.70
C PRO A 65 -12.54 -10.47 10.44
N GLU A 66 -13.83 -10.61 10.16
CA GLU A 66 -14.50 -9.78 9.15
C GLU A 66 -14.78 -8.42 9.79
N LEU A 67 -13.97 -7.42 9.42
CA LEU A 67 -14.08 -6.05 9.94
C LEU A 67 -14.89 -5.19 8.96
N LYS A 68 -15.82 -4.39 9.48
CA LYS A 68 -16.41 -3.29 8.72
C LYS A 68 -15.40 -2.15 8.54
N PRO A 69 -15.58 -1.26 7.55
CA PRO A 69 -14.69 -0.12 7.33
C PRO A 69 -14.43 0.72 8.60
N GLU A 70 -15.43 0.88 9.45
CA GLU A 70 -15.38 1.61 10.73
C GLU A 70 -14.62 0.87 11.86
N GLU A 71 -14.38 -0.43 11.71
CA GLU A 71 -13.70 -1.28 12.70
C GLU A 71 -12.18 -1.37 12.47
N PHE A 72 -11.70 -0.86 11.33
CA PHE A 72 -10.27 -0.79 11.04
C PHE A 72 -9.59 0.30 11.87
N GLN A 73 -8.41 -0.03 12.40
CA GLN A 73 -7.63 0.83 13.28
C GLN A 73 -6.61 1.65 12.47
N TRP A 74 -7.09 2.37 11.47
CA TRP A 74 -6.23 3.24 10.66
C TRP A 74 -5.87 4.53 11.40
N PRO A 75 -4.62 5.03 11.29
CA PRO A 75 -4.19 6.25 11.98
C PRO A 75 -5.08 7.47 11.72
N ASP A 76 -5.56 7.63 10.47
CA ASP A 76 -6.39 8.77 10.04
C ASP A 76 -7.87 8.43 9.90
N GLY A 77 -8.30 7.24 10.33
CA GLY A 77 -9.68 6.75 10.16
C GLY A 77 -10.02 6.20 8.76
N GLU A 78 -9.11 6.33 7.80
CA GLU A 78 -9.22 5.75 6.46
C GLU A 78 -7.98 4.92 6.11
N SER A 79 -8.15 3.90 5.27
CA SER A 79 -7.04 3.09 4.75
C SER A 79 -5.98 4.00 4.10
N PRO A 80 -4.68 3.67 4.21
CA PRO A 80 -3.59 4.33 3.49
C PRO A 80 -3.91 4.60 2.02
N GLU A 81 -4.68 3.71 1.39
CA GLU A 81 -5.03 3.75 -0.03
C GLU A 81 -6.33 4.48 -0.37
N SER A 82 -7.23 4.68 0.61
CA SER A 82 -8.59 5.20 0.37
C SER A 82 -8.65 6.72 0.16
N ALA A 83 -7.74 7.48 0.78
CA ALA A 83 -7.85 8.95 0.88
C ALA A 83 -7.71 9.73 -0.46
N SER A 84 -7.51 9.04 -1.58
CA SER A 84 -7.04 9.65 -2.83
C SER A 84 -7.97 9.53 -4.05
N MET A 85 -9.13 8.87 -3.93
CA MET A 85 -10.02 8.59 -5.07
C MET A 85 -10.89 9.79 -5.50
N GLU A 86 -11.15 10.78 -4.63
CA GLU A 86 -12.19 11.79 -4.88
C GLU A 86 -11.85 12.87 -5.93
N GLY A 87 -10.61 12.95 -6.44
CA GLY A 87 -10.14 14.18 -7.10
C GLY A 87 -9.82 14.18 -8.61
N SER A 88 -9.37 13.09 -9.24
CA SER A 88 -8.34 13.30 -10.30
C SER A 88 -8.40 12.54 -11.61
N HIS A 89 -9.45 11.78 -11.93
CA HIS A 89 -9.42 10.99 -13.18
C HIS A 89 -9.24 11.83 -14.47
N TYR A 90 -9.54 13.14 -14.44
CA TYR A 90 -9.35 14.07 -15.57
C TYR A 90 -8.07 14.92 -15.53
N LEU A 91 -7.34 14.96 -14.42
CA LEU A 91 -6.13 15.78 -14.24
C LEU A 91 -4.92 14.96 -13.79
N MET A 92 -4.99 13.63 -13.90
CA MET A 92 -3.93 12.73 -13.44
C MET A 92 -2.70 12.85 -14.35
N THR A 93 -1.74 13.67 -13.93
CA THR A 93 -0.39 13.72 -14.50
C THR A 93 0.47 12.59 -13.94
N VAL A 94 1.60 12.30 -14.58
CA VAL A 94 2.57 11.30 -14.10
C VAL A 94 3.08 11.68 -12.71
N GLU A 95 3.40 12.94 -12.51
CA GLU A 95 3.95 13.45 -11.26
C GLU A 95 2.93 13.32 -10.13
N TYR A 96 1.67 13.69 -10.41
CA TYR A 96 0.60 13.53 -9.44
C TYR A 96 0.35 12.05 -9.09
N ALA A 97 0.33 11.16 -10.09
CA ALA A 97 0.18 9.72 -9.86
C ALA A 97 1.31 9.13 -8.99
N LEU A 98 2.55 9.54 -9.25
CA LEU A 98 3.72 9.10 -8.48
C LEU A 98 3.72 9.65 -7.04
N GLU A 99 3.36 10.92 -6.85
CA GLU A 99 3.23 11.51 -5.51
C GLU A 99 2.13 10.83 -4.69
N LEU A 100 1.03 10.47 -5.35
CA LEU A 100 -0.10 9.81 -4.71
C LEU A 100 0.26 8.40 -4.26
N ALA A 101 0.95 7.66 -5.13
CA ALA A 101 1.54 6.37 -4.75
C ALA A 101 2.56 6.52 -3.61
N LEU A 102 3.41 7.55 -3.63
CA LEU A 102 4.40 7.79 -2.58
C LEU A 102 3.74 8.07 -1.22
N ASP A 103 2.65 8.85 -1.20
CA ASP A 103 1.91 9.12 0.03
C ASP A 103 1.26 7.86 0.61
N SER A 104 0.57 7.10 -0.24
CA SER A 104 0.03 5.76 0.06
C SER A 104 1.07 4.86 0.74
N GLU A 105 2.23 4.67 0.08
CA GLU A 105 3.31 3.82 0.56
C GLU A 105 3.93 4.31 1.88
N LYS A 106 4.09 5.64 2.05
CA LYS A 106 4.56 6.23 3.32
C LYS A 106 3.57 5.97 4.46
N ARG A 107 2.27 6.04 4.19
CA ARG A 107 1.23 5.76 5.19
C ARG A 107 1.20 4.27 5.55
N GLY A 108 1.34 3.37 4.58
CA GLY A 108 1.49 1.92 4.80
C GLY A 108 2.73 1.59 5.64
N GLN A 109 3.89 2.12 5.25
CA GLN A 109 5.14 1.98 6.00
C GLN A 109 4.99 2.46 7.46
N ALA A 110 4.41 3.64 7.66
CA ALA A 110 4.21 4.21 8.99
C ALA A 110 3.28 3.36 9.85
N PHE A 111 2.21 2.82 9.25
CA PHE A 111 1.30 1.90 9.92
C PHE A 111 2.03 0.64 10.42
N TYR A 112 2.76 -0.05 9.55
CA TYR A 112 3.51 -1.25 9.94
C TYR A 112 4.60 -0.95 10.97
N ALA A 113 5.35 0.14 10.80
CA ALA A 113 6.38 0.55 11.74
C ALA A 113 5.80 0.85 13.15
N GLU A 114 4.64 1.50 13.24
CA GLU A 114 3.99 1.77 14.52
C GLU A 114 3.44 0.49 15.16
N VAL A 115 2.89 -0.44 14.37
CA VAL A 115 2.49 -1.77 14.88
C VAL A 115 3.69 -2.53 15.42
N ALA A 116 4.80 -2.59 14.67
CA ALA A 116 6.04 -3.24 15.09
C ALA A 116 6.56 -2.66 16.42
N LYS A 117 6.50 -1.35 16.58
CA LYS A 117 6.94 -0.65 17.80
C LYS A 117 6.04 -0.91 19.00
N THR A 118 4.72 -0.92 18.81
CA THR A 118 3.74 -0.92 19.91
C THR A 118 3.22 -2.30 20.30
N THR A 119 3.28 -3.28 19.39
CA THR A 119 2.79 -4.64 19.68
C THR A 119 3.55 -5.27 20.85
N THR A 120 2.93 -6.26 21.48
CA THR A 120 3.53 -7.09 22.53
C THR A 120 3.71 -8.53 22.08
N ASP A 121 3.12 -8.89 20.93
CA ASP A 121 3.22 -10.20 20.31
C ASP A 121 4.44 -10.23 19.39
N SER A 122 5.31 -11.23 19.57
CA SER A 122 6.56 -11.35 18.81
C SER A 122 6.34 -11.74 17.36
N GLU A 123 5.28 -12.50 17.05
CA GLU A 123 4.95 -12.88 15.68
C GLU A 123 4.44 -11.65 14.91
N VAL A 124 3.52 -10.88 15.51
CA VAL A 124 3.07 -9.59 14.93
C VAL A 124 4.23 -8.64 14.73
N ARG A 125 5.16 -8.55 15.71
CA ARG A 125 6.33 -7.68 15.59
C ARG A 125 7.18 -8.04 14.38
N MET A 126 7.53 -9.31 14.25
CA MET A 126 8.34 -9.81 13.15
C MET A 126 7.68 -9.52 11.80
N MET A 127 6.39 -9.82 11.65
CA MET A 127 5.67 -9.56 10.39
C MET A 127 5.56 -8.06 10.08
N ALA A 128 5.29 -7.23 11.08
CA ALA A 128 5.20 -5.79 10.89
C ALA A 128 6.56 -5.16 10.55
N GLU A 129 7.67 -5.68 11.09
CA GLU A 129 9.03 -5.26 10.72
C GLU A 129 9.38 -5.66 9.28
N GLU A 130 9.02 -6.88 8.86
CA GLU A 130 9.18 -7.34 7.47
C GLU A 130 8.43 -6.40 6.50
N PHE A 131 7.15 -6.16 6.74
CA PHE A 131 6.34 -5.33 5.86
C PHE A 131 6.80 -3.87 5.87
N ALA A 132 7.14 -3.30 7.03
CA ALA A 132 7.67 -1.94 7.10
C ALA A 132 8.99 -1.76 6.33
N ALA A 133 9.83 -2.81 6.26
CA ALA A 133 11.05 -2.78 5.47
C ALA A 133 10.77 -2.85 3.97
N GLU A 134 9.82 -3.70 3.55
CA GLU A 134 9.39 -3.81 2.15
C GLU A 134 8.78 -2.48 1.64
N GLU A 135 7.87 -1.87 2.42
CA GLU A 135 7.31 -0.55 2.04
C GLU A 135 8.37 0.55 2.00
N ALA A 136 9.44 0.44 2.81
CA ALA A 136 10.56 1.38 2.71
C ALA A 136 11.27 1.29 1.36
N GLU A 137 11.39 0.08 0.79
CA GLU A 137 11.96 -0.13 -0.54
C GLU A 137 11.06 0.42 -1.64
N HIS A 138 9.74 0.28 -1.48
CA HIS A 138 8.74 0.88 -2.37
C HIS A 138 8.80 2.41 -2.37
N VAL A 139 8.83 3.01 -1.18
CA VAL A 139 9.03 4.47 -1.00
C VAL A 139 10.29 4.94 -1.70
N ALA A 140 11.42 4.25 -1.50
CA ALA A 140 12.68 4.61 -2.14
C ALA A 140 12.62 4.51 -3.67
N GLN A 141 11.97 3.47 -4.20
CA GLN A 141 11.77 3.32 -5.65
C GLN A 141 10.91 4.46 -6.22
N LEU A 142 9.82 4.82 -5.54
CA LEU A 142 8.94 5.93 -5.93
C LEU A 142 9.68 7.28 -5.91
N GLU A 143 10.51 7.53 -4.90
CA GLU A 143 11.33 8.75 -4.83
C GLU A 143 12.30 8.86 -6.02
N VAL A 144 12.88 7.74 -6.46
CA VAL A 144 13.71 7.70 -7.68
C VAL A 144 12.89 8.02 -8.93
N TRP A 145 11.66 7.50 -9.04
CA TRP A 145 10.78 7.80 -10.17
C TRP A 145 10.33 9.27 -10.19
N ILE A 146 9.96 9.82 -9.04
CA ILE A 146 9.59 11.23 -8.90
C ILE A 146 10.75 12.14 -9.32
N ALA A 147 11.98 11.81 -8.93
CA ALA A 147 13.15 12.58 -9.34
C ALA A 147 13.39 12.57 -10.87
N ARG A 148 12.94 11.52 -11.58
CA ARG A 148 12.99 11.43 -13.05
C ARG A 148 11.84 12.18 -13.75
N HIS A 149 10.75 12.42 -13.04
CA HIS A 149 9.57 13.13 -13.51
C HIS A 149 9.31 14.38 -12.66
N PRO A 150 10.20 15.40 -12.73
CA PRO A 150 10.02 16.62 -11.95
C PRO A 150 8.77 17.36 -12.42
N LYS A 151 8.02 17.94 -11.47
CA LYS A 151 6.90 18.83 -11.78
C LYS A 151 7.35 19.94 -12.72
N HIS A 152 6.74 19.98 -13.90
CA HIS A 152 6.85 21.12 -14.78
C HIS A 152 6.01 22.26 -14.18
N ALA A 153 6.69 23.35 -13.79
CA ALA A 153 6.09 24.58 -13.28
C ALA A 153 5.37 25.39 -14.37
#